data_AF-A0A382B3Y0-F1
#
_entry.id   AF-A0A382B3Y0-F1
#
_cell.length_a   1.000
_cell.length_b   1.000
_cell.length_c   1.000
_cell.angle_alpha   90.00
_cell.angle_beta   90.00
_cell.angle_gamma   90.00
#
_symmetry.space_group_name_H-M   'P 1'
#
loop_
_entity.id
_entity.type
_entity.pdbx_description
1 polymer ?
#
loop_
_entity_poly.entity_id
_entity_poly.type
_entity_poly.pdbx_seq_one_letter_code
_entity_poly.pdbx_strand_id
1 'polypeptide(L)'
;MNEVIKSADSQAVKHMIFPERISKKDILLLPLLHFPGTIHVVNDEAQMHSAMEFLSQEALLGFDTETRPSFKRGESYPVALLQLASENHAFLFQLRDLGLPDPLKELFEDATVSKIGVAIHDDIKALQKKSEFEPRGFVELADLARRFGIITTGLRNLTGIFLKSRISKRFQLSNWDRKKLDEHQQVYAATDAWVCREIFQQLQESDLDSIASLDGTESENQETASLEDIDSDELRKVF
;
A
#
# COMPACT_ATOMS: atom_id res chain seq x y z
N MET A 1 -22.91 11.74 -47.86
CA MET A 1 -23.88 11.81 -46.74
C MET A 1 -24.05 10.38 -46.25
N ASN A 2 -23.10 9.89 -45.46
CA ASN A 2 -23.07 9.96 -44.00
C ASN A 2 -24.28 9.30 -43.35
N GLU A 3 -24.13 8.03 -43.00
CA GLU A 3 -24.51 7.59 -41.66
C GLU A 3 -23.39 6.72 -41.10
N VAL A 4 -22.83 7.22 -40.00
CA VAL A 4 -21.64 6.73 -39.33
C VAL A 4 -22.03 5.52 -38.50
N ILE A 5 -21.38 4.39 -38.78
CA ILE A 5 -21.33 3.22 -37.90
C ILE A 5 -20.75 3.71 -36.56
N LYS A 6 -21.60 3.86 -35.55
CA LYS A 6 -21.14 4.09 -34.17
C LYS A 6 -20.52 2.78 -33.67
N SER A 7 -19.20 2.82 -33.59
CA SER A 7 -18.34 1.80 -33.00
C SER A 7 -18.73 1.50 -31.55
N ALA A 8 -18.79 0.21 -31.27
CA ALA A 8 -18.59 -0.47 -29.99
C ALA A 8 -18.40 0.43 -28.76
N ASP A 9 -19.46 0.52 -27.95
CA ASP A 9 -19.33 0.84 -26.53
C ASP A 9 -19.02 -0.47 -25.80
N SER A 10 -17.76 -0.93 -25.92
CA SER A 10 -17.22 -2.01 -25.11
C SER A 10 -16.67 -1.41 -23.81
N GLN A 11 -17.56 -0.88 -22.97
CA GLN A 11 -17.25 -0.80 -21.55
C GLN A 11 -17.39 -2.22 -20.99
N ALA A 12 -16.27 -2.95 -21.01
CA ALA A 12 -16.12 -4.13 -20.18
C ALA A 12 -16.53 -3.73 -18.75
N VAL A 13 -17.54 -4.41 -18.22
CA VAL A 13 -17.97 -4.27 -16.83
C VAL A 13 -16.78 -4.72 -15.98
N LYS A 14 -15.93 -3.76 -15.60
CA LYS A 14 -14.79 -4.00 -14.71
C LYS A 14 -15.42 -4.49 -13.41
N HIS A 15 -15.31 -5.80 -13.14
CA HIS A 15 -15.84 -6.38 -11.91
C HIS A 15 -15.09 -5.72 -10.76
N MET A 16 -15.70 -4.72 -10.12
CA MET A 16 -15.05 -3.97 -9.06
C MET A 16 -15.05 -4.87 -7.81
N ILE A 17 -13.95 -5.58 -7.59
CA ILE A 17 -13.71 -6.42 -6.42
C ILE A 17 -13.82 -5.60 -5.12
N PHE A 18 -13.62 -4.28 -5.20
CA PHE A 18 -13.65 -3.36 -4.06
C PHE A 18 -14.71 -2.27 -4.21
N PRO A 19 -15.42 -1.89 -3.12
CA PRO A 19 -16.36 -0.78 -3.16
C PRO A 19 -15.61 0.56 -3.32
N GLU A 20 -16.13 1.46 -4.16
CA GLU A 20 -15.54 2.80 -4.39
C GLU A 20 -15.37 3.63 -3.12
N ARG A 21 -16.23 3.39 -2.13
CA ARG A 21 -16.32 4.12 -0.85
C ARG A 21 -16.76 3.17 0.26
N ILE A 22 -16.39 3.50 1.49
CA ILE A 22 -16.92 2.88 2.70
C ILE A 22 -17.44 3.96 3.66
N SER A 23 -18.62 3.75 4.25
CA SER A 23 -19.20 4.75 5.14
C SER A 23 -18.51 4.74 6.51
N LYS A 24 -18.57 5.87 7.22
CA LYS A 24 -18.05 5.94 8.60
C LYS A 24 -18.73 4.93 9.52
N LYS A 25 -20.01 4.64 9.30
CA LYS A 25 -20.78 3.67 10.08
C LYS A 25 -20.25 2.26 9.84
N ASP A 26 -20.02 1.90 8.57
CA ASP A 26 -19.52 0.57 8.22
C ASP A 26 -18.10 0.36 8.74
N ILE A 27 -17.23 1.37 8.65
CA ILE A 27 -15.88 1.29 9.25
C ILE A 27 -15.96 1.00 10.75
N LEU A 28 -16.93 1.57 11.49
CA LEU A 28 -17.04 1.34 12.94
C LEU A 28 -17.45 -0.09 13.29
N LEU A 29 -18.05 -0.83 12.36
CA LEU A 29 -18.42 -2.24 12.54
C LEU A 29 -17.26 -3.20 12.27
N LEU A 30 -16.18 -2.74 11.64
CA LEU A 30 -15.01 -3.56 11.36
C LEU A 30 -14.17 -3.82 12.62
N PRO A 31 -13.43 -4.94 12.69
CA PRO A 31 -12.52 -5.24 13.77
C PRO A 31 -11.43 -4.16 13.88
N LEU A 32 -11.08 -3.80 15.12
CA LEU A 32 -9.96 -2.89 15.37
C LEU A 32 -8.65 -3.63 15.08
N LEU A 33 -7.85 -3.05 14.20
CA LEU A 33 -6.57 -3.58 13.79
C LEU A 33 -5.44 -2.79 14.45
N HIS A 34 -4.42 -3.54 14.86
CA HIS A 34 -3.18 -3.05 15.42
C HIS A 34 -2.04 -3.80 14.76
N PHE A 35 -0.89 -3.15 14.64
CA PHE A 35 0.33 -3.81 14.23
C PHE A 35 0.64 -5.00 15.16
N PRO A 36 0.78 -6.24 14.62
CA PRO A 36 0.97 -7.43 15.43
C PRO A 36 2.44 -7.71 15.78
N GLY A 37 3.37 -7.01 15.13
CA GLY A 37 4.81 -7.29 15.22
C GLY A 37 5.54 -6.57 16.35
N THR A 38 6.87 -6.57 16.25
CA THR A 38 7.75 -5.94 17.24
C THR A 38 7.97 -4.47 16.91
N ILE A 39 7.75 -3.60 17.90
CA ILE A 39 7.94 -2.15 17.76
C ILE A 39 9.28 -1.75 18.39
N HIS A 40 10.08 -1.01 17.62
CA HIS A 40 11.38 -0.48 18.02
C HIS A 40 11.32 1.05 18.03
N VAL A 41 11.59 1.66 19.18
CA VAL A 41 11.79 3.11 19.25
C VAL A 41 13.27 3.39 19.02
N VAL A 42 13.58 4.28 18.08
CA VAL A 42 14.94 4.63 17.69
C VAL A 42 15.18 6.10 18.05
N ASN A 43 16.07 6.34 19.01
CA ASN A 43 16.43 7.66 19.51
C ASN A 43 17.91 7.82 19.89
N ASP A 44 18.74 6.79 19.67
CA ASP A 44 20.19 6.85 19.80
C ASP A 44 20.91 6.16 18.62
N GLU A 45 22.23 6.30 18.59
CA GLU A 45 23.09 5.80 17.52
C GLU A 45 23.15 4.27 17.45
N ALA A 46 23.11 3.58 18.58
CA ALA A 46 23.18 2.11 18.62
C ALA A 46 21.87 1.48 18.11
N GLN A 47 20.74 2.05 18.50
CA GLN A 47 19.42 1.70 17.99
C GLN A 47 19.31 2.02 16.50
N MET A 48 19.85 3.16 16.05
CA MET A 48 19.90 3.52 14.64
C MET A 48 20.66 2.48 13.84
N HIS A 49 21.87 2.11 14.28
CA HIS A 49 22.66 1.09 13.61
C HIS A 49 21.90 -0.23 13.46
N SER A 50 21.31 -0.72 14.56
CA SER A 50 20.54 -1.98 14.56
C SER A 50 19.30 -1.90 13.67
N ALA A 51 18.60 -0.76 13.67
CA ALA A 51 17.44 -0.53 12.82
C ALA A 51 17.82 -0.53 11.33
N MET A 52 18.92 0.14 10.98
CA MET A 52 19.37 0.23 9.59
C MET A 52 19.92 -1.10 9.05
N GLU A 53 20.59 -1.90 9.89
CA GLU A 53 21.00 -3.26 9.53
C GLU A 53 19.78 -4.09 9.11
N PHE A 54 18.71 -4.05 9.90
CA PHE A 54 17.46 -4.73 9.56
C PHE A 54 16.81 -4.16 8.29
N LEU A 55 16.59 -2.83 8.25
CA LEU A 55 15.88 -2.17 7.15
C LEU A 55 16.59 -2.31 5.80
N SER A 56 17.92 -2.46 5.79
CA SER A 56 18.69 -2.68 4.57
C SER A 56 18.37 -3.99 3.84
N GLN A 57 17.72 -4.94 4.53
CA GLN A 57 17.33 -6.24 3.97
C GLN A 57 15.88 -6.25 3.46
N GLU A 58 15.13 -5.16 3.68
CA GLU A 58 13.73 -5.06 3.31
C GLU A 58 13.56 -4.38 1.95
N ALA A 59 12.92 -5.05 1.00
CA ALA A 59 12.59 -4.45 -0.30
C ALA A 59 11.29 -3.61 -0.27
N LEU A 60 10.47 -3.78 0.78
CA LEU A 60 9.15 -3.17 0.88
C LEU A 60 8.87 -2.72 2.32
N LEU A 61 8.73 -1.41 2.49
CA LEU A 61 8.48 -0.76 3.76
C LEU A 61 7.20 0.08 3.69
N GLY A 62 6.37 -0.04 4.72
CA GLY A 62 5.37 0.96 5.06
C GLY A 62 6.05 2.22 5.60
N PHE A 63 5.54 3.38 5.22
CA PHE A 63 6.07 4.69 5.55
C PHE A 63 4.95 5.59 6.03
N ASP A 64 5.19 6.32 7.11
CA ASP A 64 4.35 7.43 7.57
C ASP A 64 5.20 8.44 8.37
N THR A 65 4.65 9.63 8.60
CA THR A 65 5.27 10.60 9.52
C THR A 65 4.27 11.27 10.45
N GLU A 66 4.76 11.72 11.60
CA GLU A 66 3.94 12.44 12.57
C GLU A 66 4.58 13.76 13.02
N THR A 67 3.74 14.77 13.19
CA THR A 67 4.12 16.11 13.63
C THR A 67 3.35 16.50 14.89
N ARG A 68 3.93 17.34 15.74
CA ARG A 68 3.14 17.99 16.78
C ARG A 68 2.01 18.81 16.13
N PRO A 69 0.75 18.73 16.58
CA PRO A 69 -0.30 19.56 16.01
C PRO A 69 -0.09 21.03 16.37
N SER A 70 -0.47 21.91 15.45
CA SER A 70 -0.60 23.35 15.68
C SER A 70 -2.06 23.76 15.71
N PHE A 71 -2.45 24.52 16.73
CA PHE A 71 -3.80 25.10 16.84
C PHE A 71 -3.82 26.60 16.49
N LYS A 72 -2.67 27.15 16.08
CA LYS A 72 -2.55 28.55 15.65
C LYS A 72 -2.34 28.62 14.14
N ARG A 73 -3.11 29.47 13.46
CA ARG A 73 -3.01 29.64 12.01
C ARG A 73 -1.62 30.17 11.64
N GLY A 74 -0.95 29.50 10.70
CA GLY A 74 0.38 29.88 10.20
C GLY A 74 1.55 29.29 10.99
N GLU A 75 1.30 28.59 12.10
CA GLU A 75 2.33 27.86 12.84
C GLU A 75 2.35 26.39 12.37
N SER A 76 3.53 25.87 12.08
CA SER A 76 3.76 24.46 11.74
C SER A 76 5.01 23.97 12.48
N TYR A 77 5.04 22.67 12.77
CA TYR A 77 6.16 22.04 13.46
C TYR A 77 6.91 21.09 12.52
N PRO A 78 8.22 20.90 12.73
CA PRO A 78 8.97 19.91 11.98
C PRO A 78 8.41 18.51 12.25
N VAL A 79 8.67 17.57 11.33
CA VAL A 79 8.43 16.15 11.56
C VAL A 79 9.10 15.73 12.87
N ALA A 80 8.34 15.10 13.75
CA ALA A 80 8.81 14.69 15.06
C ALA A 80 9.11 13.19 15.11
N LEU A 81 8.34 12.40 14.35
CA LEU A 81 8.45 10.96 14.28
C LEU A 81 8.37 10.52 12.82
N LEU A 82 9.28 9.65 12.42
CA LEU A 82 9.22 8.88 11.17
C LEU A 82 8.89 7.43 11.53
N GLN A 83 8.00 6.81 10.76
CA GLN A 83 7.66 5.40 10.91
C GLN A 83 8.08 4.63 9.66
N LEU A 84 8.78 3.52 9.87
CA LEU A 84 9.08 2.53 8.83
C LEU A 84 8.65 1.16 9.32
N ALA A 85 7.84 0.43 8.55
CA ALA A 85 7.32 -0.86 8.94
C ALA A 85 7.57 -1.93 7.87
N SER A 86 8.20 -3.04 8.25
CA SER A 86 8.20 -4.28 7.48
C SER A 86 6.99 -5.14 7.85
N GLU A 87 6.98 -6.41 7.47
CA GLU A 87 5.91 -7.35 7.82
C GLU A 87 5.73 -7.49 9.33
N ASN A 88 6.86 -7.64 10.04
CA ASN A 88 6.89 -8.09 11.43
C ASN A 88 7.64 -7.13 12.36
N HIS A 89 8.24 -6.07 11.82
CA HIS A 89 8.94 -5.04 12.60
C HIS A 89 8.50 -3.63 12.21
N ALA A 90 8.32 -2.75 13.20
CA ALA A 90 8.08 -1.33 12.99
C ALA A 90 9.11 -0.50 13.76
N PHE A 91 9.70 0.48 13.10
CA PHE A 91 10.74 1.35 13.62
C PHE A 91 10.21 2.77 13.70
N LEU A 92 10.27 3.35 14.90
CA LEU A 92 9.76 4.67 15.24
C LEU A 92 10.93 5.60 15.53
N PHE A 93 11.39 6.32 14.51
CA PHE A 93 12.55 7.21 14.57
C PHE A 93 12.17 8.57 15.14
N GLN A 94 12.62 8.90 16.35
CA GLN A 94 12.36 10.19 16.99
C GLN A 94 13.26 11.29 16.41
N LEU A 95 12.86 11.84 15.26
CA LEU A 95 13.59 12.86 14.47
C LEU A 95 13.75 14.22 15.17
N ARG A 96 13.08 14.41 16.31
CA ARG A 96 13.31 15.55 17.20
C ARG A 96 14.75 15.60 17.71
N ASP A 97 15.24 14.45 18.18
CA ASP A 97 16.55 14.34 18.80
C ASP A 97 17.60 13.82 17.80
N LEU A 98 17.19 12.98 16.84
CA LEU A 98 18.08 12.41 15.81
C LEU A 98 18.34 13.33 14.60
N GLY A 99 17.49 14.32 14.35
CA GLY A 99 17.48 15.01 13.05
C GLY A 99 17.04 14.06 11.94
N LEU A 100 17.65 14.17 10.75
CA LEU A 100 17.49 13.20 9.65
C LEU A 100 18.90 12.70 9.24
N PRO A 101 19.41 11.63 9.88
CA PRO A 101 20.77 11.15 9.68
C PRO A 101 20.99 10.49 8.31
N ASP A 102 22.25 10.42 7.89
CA ASP A 102 22.66 9.94 6.56
C ASP A 102 22.12 8.54 6.20
N PRO A 103 22.11 7.52 7.08
CA PRO A 103 21.55 6.21 6.75
C PRO A 103 20.08 6.23 6.33
N LEU A 104 19.27 7.12 6.92
CA LEU A 104 17.86 7.27 6.51
C LEU A 104 17.75 7.95 5.15
N LYS A 105 18.63 8.91 4.83
CA LYS A 105 18.66 9.53 3.51
C LYS A 105 19.08 8.53 2.44
N GLU A 106 20.11 7.74 2.70
CA GLU A 106 20.55 6.66 1.80
C GLU A 106 19.39 5.69 1.49
N LEU A 107 18.62 5.28 2.52
CA LEU A 107 17.42 4.45 2.34
C LEU A 107 16.32 5.15 1.52
N PHE A 108 16.15 6.46 1.69
CA PHE A 108 15.17 7.25 0.93
C PHE A 108 15.60 7.49 -0.52
N GLU A 109 16.90 7.45 -0.79
CA GLU A 109 17.51 7.59 -2.11
C GLU A 109 17.66 6.24 -2.84
N ASP A 110 17.44 5.12 -2.15
CA ASP A 110 17.46 3.79 -2.75
C ASP A 110 16.14 3.49 -3.50
N ALA A 111 16.24 3.29 -4.81
CA ALA A 111 15.10 2.93 -5.66
C ALA A 111 14.71 1.45 -5.57
N THR A 112 15.58 0.59 -5.04
CA THR A 112 15.32 -0.85 -4.87
C THR A 112 14.41 -1.15 -3.67
N VAL A 113 14.34 -0.21 -2.71
CA VAL A 113 13.44 -0.28 -1.56
C VAL A 113 12.19 0.57 -1.82
N SER A 114 11.04 -0.07 -1.84
CA SER A 114 9.74 0.60 -1.96
C SER A 114 9.27 1.13 -0.61
N LYS A 115 8.92 2.42 -0.54
CA LYS A 115 8.37 3.10 0.65
C LYS A 115 6.92 3.49 0.40
N ILE A 116 5.99 2.77 1.02
CA ILE A 116 4.55 2.86 0.74
C ILE A 116 3.86 3.69 1.80
N GLY A 117 3.07 4.68 1.40
CA GLY A 117 2.32 5.53 2.33
C GLY A 117 1.17 6.26 1.66
N VAL A 118 0.45 7.06 2.44
CA VAL A 118 -0.68 7.87 1.98
C VAL A 118 -0.35 9.34 2.20
N ALA A 119 -0.54 10.17 1.17
CA ALA A 119 -0.20 11.60 1.19
C ALA A 119 1.30 11.88 1.37
N ILE A 120 2.15 10.94 0.93
CA ILE A 120 3.61 10.93 1.09
C ILE A 120 4.31 12.18 0.58
N HIS A 121 3.73 12.85 -0.43
CA HIS A 121 4.34 14.02 -1.06
C HIS A 121 4.56 15.17 -0.05
N ASP A 122 3.64 15.35 0.89
CA ASP A 122 3.77 16.39 1.92
C ASP A 122 4.76 15.96 3.01
N ASP A 123 4.80 14.67 3.35
CA ASP A 123 5.78 14.08 4.28
C ASP A 123 7.21 14.23 3.77
N ILE A 124 7.46 13.89 2.50
CA ILE A 124 8.78 14.04 1.85
C ILE A 124 9.25 15.50 1.93
N LYS A 125 8.38 16.45 1.54
CA LYS A 125 8.72 17.89 1.62
C LYS A 125 9.00 18.32 3.05
N ALA A 126 8.29 17.77 4.03
CA ALA A 126 8.49 18.08 5.44
C ALA A 126 9.81 17.51 5.96
N LEU A 127 10.21 16.31 5.52
CA LEU A 127 11.50 15.70 5.82
C LEU A 127 12.66 16.43 5.14
N GLN A 128 12.51 16.85 3.88
CA GLN A 128 13.53 17.61 3.14
C GLN A 128 13.87 18.95 3.77
N LYS A 129 12.95 19.54 4.57
CA LYS A 129 13.23 20.73 5.39
C LYS A 129 14.23 20.45 6.52
N LYS A 130 14.40 19.20 6.95
CA LYS A 130 15.40 18.80 7.96
C LYS A 130 16.76 18.54 7.32
N SER A 131 16.78 17.82 6.21
CA SER A 131 17.99 17.54 5.44
C SER A 131 17.58 17.17 4.02
N GLU A 132 18.30 17.70 3.03
CA GLU A 132 18.04 17.40 1.62
C GLU A 132 18.38 15.93 1.31
N PHE A 133 17.54 15.30 0.49
CA PHE A 133 17.74 13.98 -0.11
C PHE A 133 16.93 13.87 -1.40
N GLU A 134 17.33 12.98 -2.31
CA GLU A 134 16.57 12.67 -3.54
C GLU A 134 15.55 11.54 -3.29
N PRO A 135 14.24 11.81 -3.25
CA PRO A 135 13.26 10.76 -2.98
C PRO A 135 13.19 9.73 -4.12
N ARG A 136 13.50 8.46 -3.82
CA ARG A 136 13.35 7.33 -4.74
C ARG A 136 12.57 6.21 -4.09
N GLY A 137 11.90 5.37 -4.89
CA GLY A 137 11.14 4.22 -4.39
C GLY A 137 9.89 4.56 -3.56
N PHE A 138 9.51 5.83 -3.41
CA PHE A 138 8.27 6.20 -2.72
C PHE A 138 7.04 5.90 -3.59
N VAL A 139 6.00 5.33 -2.98
CA VAL A 139 4.76 4.93 -3.64
C VAL A 139 3.58 5.57 -2.94
N GLU A 140 2.84 6.42 -3.68
CA GLU A 140 1.59 7.03 -3.21
C GLU A 140 0.43 6.03 -3.35
N LEU A 141 0.01 5.46 -2.22
CA LEU A 141 -1.04 4.44 -2.18
C LEU A 141 -2.39 4.97 -2.66
N ALA A 142 -2.67 6.26 -2.44
CA ALA A 142 -3.89 6.88 -2.93
C ALA A 142 -4.01 6.83 -4.46
N ASP A 143 -2.90 7.00 -5.18
CA ASP A 143 -2.89 6.97 -6.65
C ASP A 143 -3.16 5.56 -7.17
N LEU A 144 -2.57 4.55 -6.53
CA LEU A 144 -2.83 3.15 -6.82
C LEU A 144 -4.30 2.80 -6.56
N ALA A 145 -4.84 3.15 -5.40
CA ALA A 145 -6.23 2.87 -5.06
C ALA A 145 -7.23 3.48 -6.06
N ARG A 146 -6.95 4.68 -6.60
CA ARG A 146 -7.80 5.30 -7.63
C ARG A 146 -7.86 4.50 -8.93
N ARG A 147 -6.80 3.76 -9.30
CA ARG A 147 -6.81 2.86 -10.48
C ARG A 147 -7.80 1.70 -10.34
N PHE A 148 -8.12 1.33 -9.10
CA PHE A 148 -9.16 0.36 -8.73
C PHE A 148 -10.54 1.00 -8.55
N GLY A 149 -10.72 2.27 -8.92
CA GLY A 149 -12.00 2.98 -8.81
C GLY A 149 -12.31 3.49 -7.39
N ILE A 150 -11.35 3.45 -6.47
CA ILE A 150 -11.57 3.95 -5.10
C ILE A 150 -11.54 5.47 -5.08
N ILE A 151 -12.58 6.07 -4.52
CA ILE A 151 -12.71 7.53 -4.43
C ILE A 151 -12.21 8.05 -3.07
N THR A 152 -12.42 7.30 -1.99
CA THR A 152 -12.00 7.71 -0.64
C THR A 152 -10.64 7.12 -0.28
N THR A 153 -9.57 7.89 -0.48
CA THR A 153 -8.18 7.40 -0.40
C THR A 153 -7.42 7.72 0.89
N GLY A 154 -8.09 8.24 1.92
CA GLY A 154 -7.45 8.40 3.23
C GLY A 154 -7.18 7.03 3.87
N LEU A 155 -6.07 6.89 4.60
CA LEU A 155 -5.60 5.62 5.14
C LEU A 155 -6.69 4.79 5.82
N ARG A 156 -7.44 5.37 6.77
CA ARG A 156 -8.56 4.69 7.44
C ARG A 156 -9.61 4.09 6.48
N ASN A 157 -9.91 4.77 5.38
CA ASN A 157 -10.88 4.28 4.41
C ASN A 157 -10.27 3.15 3.57
N LEU A 158 -9.01 3.30 3.16
CA LEU A 158 -8.28 2.25 2.44
C LEU A 158 -8.14 0.99 3.30
N THR A 159 -7.78 1.10 4.58
CA THR A 159 -7.74 -0.03 5.53
C THR A 159 -9.11 -0.73 5.61
N GLY A 160 -10.21 0.03 5.68
CA GLY A 160 -11.55 -0.54 5.72
C GLY A 160 -11.96 -1.25 4.43
N ILE A 161 -11.54 -0.72 3.28
CA ILE A 161 -11.86 -1.26 1.96
C ILE A 161 -11.06 -2.53 1.68
N PHE A 162 -9.75 -2.48 1.87
CA PHE A 162 -8.83 -3.55 1.47
C PHE A 162 -8.62 -4.59 2.56
N LEU A 163 -8.37 -4.17 3.81
CA LEU A 163 -8.05 -5.09 4.92
C LEU A 163 -9.28 -5.47 5.76
N LYS A 164 -10.48 -5.00 5.37
CA LYS A 164 -11.75 -5.21 6.10
C LYS A 164 -11.64 -4.92 7.59
N SER A 165 -10.83 -3.93 7.94
CA SER A 165 -10.46 -3.60 9.31
C SER A 165 -10.49 -2.10 9.56
N ARG A 166 -10.60 -1.68 10.82
CA ARG A 166 -10.49 -0.26 11.20
C ARG A 166 -9.24 0.00 12.02
N ILE A 167 -8.60 1.14 11.76
CA ILE A 167 -7.53 1.69 12.59
C ILE A 167 -8.06 2.80 13.49
N SER A 168 -7.38 3.03 14.61
CA SER A 168 -7.71 4.10 15.55
C SER A 168 -7.39 5.48 14.94
N LYS A 169 -8.03 6.54 15.44
CA LYS A 169 -7.65 7.94 15.17
C LYS A 169 -7.26 8.69 16.44
N ARG A 170 -7.20 7.98 17.57
CA ARG A 170 -7.12 8.57 18.91
C ARG A 170 -5.85 9.38 19.12
N PHE A 171 -4.75 9.00 18.46
CA PHE A 171 -3.43 9.62 18.66
C PHE A 171 -2.99 10.51 17.51
N GLN A 172 -3.83 10.71 16.47
CA GLN A 172 -3.52 11.58 15.33
C GLN A 172 -3.15 13.02 15.74
N LEU A 173 -3.78 13.54 16.81
CA LEU A 173 -3.50 14.88 17.35
C LEU A 173 -2.67 14.81 18.65
N SER A 174 -1.86 13.76 18.81
CA SER A 174 -0.97 13.63 19.98
C SER A 174 0.21 14.58 19.90
N ASN A 175 0.85 14.87 21.03
CA ASN A 175 2.13 15.55 21.03
C ASN A 175 3.24 14.54 20.65
N TRP A 176 3.53 14.44 19.36
CA TRP A 176 4.57 13.57 18.80
C TRP A 176 6.00 14.07 19.04
N ASP A 177 6.17 15.32 19.48
CA ASP A 177 7.45 15.95 19.84
C ASP A 177 7.85 15.70 21.31
N ARG A 178 7.26 14.69 21.95
CA ARG A 178 7.59 14.33 23.34
C ARG A 178 8.81 13.42 23.41
N LYS A 179 9.58 13.51 24.50
CA LYS A 179 10.79 12.71 24.72
C LYS A 179 10.54 11.19 24.76
N LYS A 180 9.45 10.75 25.36
CA LYS A 180 9.09 9.33 25.49
C LYS A 180 7.68 9.11 24.95
N LEU A 181 7.55 8.24 23.95
CA LEU A 181 6.26 7.78 23.45
C LEU A 181 5.67 6.76 24.43
N ASP A 182 4.39 6.88 24.74
CA ASP A 182 3.70 5.79 25.45
C ASP A 182 3.35 4.64 24.49
N GLU A 183 3.02 3.48 25.06
CA GLU A 183 2.74 2.26 24.29
C GLU A 183 1.60 2.46 23.28
N HIS A 184 0.59 3.25 23.62
CA HIS A 184 -0.54 3.48 22.71
C HIS A 184 -0.16 4.35 21.51
N GLN A 185 0.71 5.36 21.71
CA GLN A 185 1.30 6.12 20.63
C GLN A 185 2.19 5.25 19.73
N GLN A 186 2.99 4.39 20.34
CA GLN A 186 3.86 3.47 19.60
C GLN A 186 3.05 2.53 18.71
N VAL A 187 2.02 1.88 19.27
CA VAL A 187 1.12 0.99 18.52
C VAL A 187 0.40 1.75 17.42
N TYR A 188 -0.10 2.97 17.70
CA TYR A 188 -0.74 3.80 16.68
C TYR A 188 0.19 4.06 15.50
N ALA A 189 1.38 4.62 15.78
CA ALA A 189 2.34 5.01 14.75
C ALA A 189 2.85 3.80 13.95
N ALA A 190 3.13 2.69 14.62
CA ALA A 190 3.50 1.44 13.96
C ALA A 190 2.39 0.91 13.06
N THR A 191 1.13 1.00 13.51
CA THR A 191 -0.02 0.55 12.73
C THR A 191 -0.19 1.35 11.46
N ASP A 192 -0.08 2.69 11.51
CA ASP A 192 -0.31 3.56 10.36
C ASP A 192 0.69 3.29 9.22
N ALA A 193 1.98 3.14 9.51
CA ALA A 193 2.96 2.72 8.51
C ALA A 193 2.72 1.28 8.02
N TRP A 194 2.50 0.33 8.94
CA TRP A 194 2.33 -1.07 8.57
C TRP A 194 1.12 -1.30 7.66
N VAL A 195 -0.05 -0.70 7.95
CA VAL A 195 -1.23 -0.90 7.10
C VAL A 195 -1.03 -0.36 5.69
N CYS A 196 -0.16 0.64 5.47
CA CYS A 196 0.20 1.08 4.12
C CYS A 196 0.86 -0.05 3.32
N ARG A 197 1.81 -0.76 3.94
CA ARG A 197 2.46 -1.94 3.35
C ARG A 197 1.44 -3.03 3.01
N GLU A 198 0.59 -3.40 3.98
CA GLU A 198 -0.40 -4.47 3.79
C GLU A 198 -1.40 -4.15 2.68
N ILE A 199 -1.88 -2.91 2.60
CA ILE A 199 -2.81 -2.49 1.53
C ILE A 199 -2.11 -2.60 0.17
N PHE A 200 -0.83 -2.22 0.08
CA PHE A 200 -0.09 -2.35 -1.17
C PHE A 200 0.08 -3.82 -1.59
N GLN A 201 0.39 -4.72 -0.67
CA GLN A 201 0.43 -6.16 -0.96
C GLN A 201 -0.93 -6.67 -1.46
N GLN A 202 -2.01 -6.31 -0.78
CA GLN A 202 -3.37 -6.68 -1.20
C GLN A 202 -3.72 -6.18 -2.62
N LEU A 203 -3.26 -4.96 -2.96
CA LEU A 203 -3.44 -4.37 -4.28
C LEU A 203 -2.63 -5.10 -5.36
N GLN A 204 -1.39 -5.50 -5.06
CA GLN A 204 -0.55 -6.25 -6.00
C GLN A 204 -1.13 -7.63 -6.29
N GLU A 205 -1.59 -8.35 -5.26
CA GLU A 205 -2.26 -9.65 -5.42
C GLU A 205 -3.53 -9.51 -6.27
N SER A 206 -4.34 -8.47 -6.02
CA SER A 206 -5.57 -8.22 -6.76
C SER A 206 -5.33 -7.87 -8.24
N ASP A 207 -4.23 -7.18 -8.55
CA ASP A 207 -3.84 -6.86 -9.94
C ASP A 207 -3.40 -8.13 -10.69
N LEU A 208 -2.63 -9.00 -10.02
CA LEU A 208 -2.21 -10.30 -10.57
C LEU A 208 -3.40 -11.23 -10.83
N ASP A 209 -4.33 -11.35 -9.89
CA ASP A 209 -5.55 -12.15 -10.06
C ASP A 209 -6.41 -11.62 -11.21
N SER A 210 -6.48 -10.30 -11.36
CA SER A 210 -7.19 -9.66 -12.47
C SER A 210 -6.56 -10.03 -13.82
N ILE A 211 -5.23 -10.07 -13.93
CA ILE A 211 -4.52 -10.48 -15.15
C ILE A 211 -4.73 -11.98 -15.43
N ALA A 212 -4.55 -12.85 -14.43
CA ALA A 212 -4.72 -14.29 -14.58
C ALA A 212 -6.15 -14.68 -15.01
N SER A 213 -7.16 -13.93 -14.55
CA SER A 213 -8.56 -14.14 -14.95
C SER A 213 -8.87 -13.73 -16.40
N LEU A 214 -8.04 -12.87 -17.01
CA LEU A 214 -8.18 -12.47 -18.42
C LEU A 214 -7.54 -13.51 -19.35
N ASP A 215 -6.38 -14.06 -18.98
CA ASP A 215 -5.65 -15.06 -19.78
C ASP A 215 -6.33 -16.45 -19.77
N GLY A 216 -7.18 -16.74 -18.78
CA GLY A 216 -7.90 -18.02 -18.66
C GLY A 216 -9.10 -18.23 -19.59
N THR A 217 -9.38 -17.31 -20.53
CA THR A 217 -10.59 -17.35 -21.38
C THR A 217 -10.37 -17.67 -22.87
N GLU A 218 -9.14 -18.00 -23.30
CA GLU A 218 -8.84 -18.31 -24.72
C GLU A 218 -8.49 -19.78 -25.05
N SER A 219 -8.86 -20.77 -24.22
CA SER A 219 -8.54 -22.18 -24.55
C SER A 219 -9.64 -23.21 -24.28
N GLU A 220 -10.86 -22.97 -24.75
CA GLU A 220 -11.80 -24.07 -25.05
C GLU A 220 -12.57 -23.79 -26.34
N ASN A 221 -11.97 -24.14 -27.48
CA ASN A 221 -12.72 -24.52 -28.67
C ASN A 221 -11.82 -25.27 -29.66
N GLN A 222 -11.56 -26.55 -29.38
CA GLN A 222 -11.21 -27.54 -30.39
C GLN A 222 -11.51 -28.93 -29.84
N GLU A 223 -12.66 -29.49 -30.24
CA GLU A 223 -12.84 -30.86 -30.74
C GLU A 223 -14.33 -31.25 -30.67
N THR A 224 -14.99 -31.26 -31.82
CA THR A 224 -16.00 -32.29 -32.12
C THR A 224 -15.92 -32.61 -33.61
N ALA A 225 -15.09 -33.60 -33.96
CA ALA A 225 -15.29 -34.40 -35.16
C ALA A 225 -15.36 -35.86 -34.70
N SER A 226 -16.58 -36.33 -34.44
CA SER A 226 -16.89 -37.73 -34.18
C SER A 226 -16.59 -38.57 -35.42
N LEU A 227 -15.73 -39.58 -35.27
CA LEU A 227 -15.55 -40.68 -36.22
C LEU A 227 -16.46 -41.85 -35.80
N GLU A 228 -17.67 -41.86 -36.35
CA GLU A 228 -18.55 -43.01 -36.57
C GLU A 228 -18.87 -42.90 -38.09
N ASP A 229 -18.69 -43.84 -39.01
CA ASP A 229 -18.61 -45.30 -39.00
C ASP A 229 -17.56 -45.76 -40.04
N ILE A 230 -16.75 -46.77 -39.72
CA ILE A 230 -16.04 -47.57 -40.74
C ILE A 230 -16.94 -48.78 -41.01
N ASP A 231 -17.71 -48.71 -42.09
CA ASP A 231 -18.42 -49.86 -42.65
C ASP A 231 -17.40 -50.84 -43.26
N SER A 232 -17.43 -52.08 -42.77
CA SER A 232 -16.43 -53.11 -42.99
C SER A 232 -16.69 -53.96 -44.23
N ASP A 233 -17.14 -53.38 -45.35
CA ASP A 233 -17.57 -54.17 -46.51
C ASP A 233 -17.07 -53.73 -47.91
N GLU A 234 -16.07 -52.85 -48.01
CA GLU A 234 -15.43 -52.54 -49.31
C GLU A 234 -13.92 -52.79 -49.40
N LEU A 235 -13.38 -53.69 -48.57
CA LEU A 235 -12.06 -54.31 -48.82
C LEU A 235 -12.17 -55.54 -49.74
N ARG A 236 -12.90 -55.41 -50.86
CA ARG A 236 -12.92 -56.42 -51.95
C ARG A 236 -13.52 -55.87 -53.24
N LYS A 237 -12.71 -55.11 -53.98
CA LYS A 237 -12.56 -55.31 -55.43
C LYS A 237 -11.27 -54.65 -55.90
N VAL A 238 -10.43 -55.52 -56.44
CA VAL A 238 -9.23 -55.22 -57.22
C VAL A 238 -9.65 -54.36 -58.43
N PHE A 239 -9.28 -53.08 -58.43
CA PHE A 239 -8.75 -52.25 -59.53
C PHE A 239 -8.37 -50.88 -58.98
#